data_AF-A0A816T5X0-F1
#
_entry.id   AF-A0A816T5X0-F1
#
_cell.length_a   1.000
_cell.length_b   1.000
_cell.length_c   1.000
_cell.angle_alpha   90.00
_cell.angle_beta   90.00
_cell.angle_gamma   90.00
#
_symmetry.space_group_name_H-M   'P 1'
#
loop_
_entity.id
_entity.type
_entity.pdbx_description
1 polymer ?
#
loop_
_entity_poly.entity_id
_entity_poly.type
_entity_poly.pdbx_seq_one_letter_code
_entity_poly.pdbx_strand_id
1 'polypeptide(L)'
;MPSFLAILISLLAILVKIDSTTGSAISFDGTHRPRWLTDPHRNRIELFKKWLGSKPIGSASNEGSSSPYDLLHPIHKFKGCIDPSEPFQCPQSERCIALQFICDGNPGDCPGNVDENEETCIAAKRPAKENIEKFLQAEYGLHDLKLFTFLFGNKISKSIEENSPFWFDTLASAFSVAKTIRNFAEKTHMSPDELAHFQNIIQMIHDGRLEEIPIFAQEAVNQGLASLVEKLYESGFMDQ
;
A
#
# COMPACT_ATOMS: atom_id res chain seq x y z
N MET A 1 38.98 -20.54 -55.61
CA MET A 1 38.33 -19.36 -54.99
C MET A 1 36.92 -19.24 -55.55
N PRO A 2 35.91 -19.83 -54.90
CA PRO A 2 34.52 -19.66 -55.30
C PRO A 2 33.93 -18.39 -54.68
N SER A 3 33.22 -17.65 -55.52
CA SER A 3 32.84 -16.25 -55.39
C SER A 3 31.81 -15.97 -54.29
N PHE A 4 32.05 -14.88 -53.57
CA PHE A 4 31.15 -14.22 -52.59
C PHE A 4 29.74 -13.86 -53.12
N LEU A 5 29.45 -14.12 -54.40
CA LEU A 5 28.15 -13.85 -55.03
C LEU A 5 27.04 -14.85 -54.66
N ALA A 6 27.38 -16.06 -54.20
CA ALA A 6 26.39 -17.10 -53.91
C ALA A 6 25.71 -16.96 -52.53
N ILE A 7 26.32 -16.23 -51.58
CA ILE A 7 25.80 -16.09 -50.21
C ILE A 7 24.78 -14.94 -50.11
N LEU A 8 24.87 -13.93 -50.99
CA LEU A 8 23.96 -12.78 -51.01
C LEU A 8 22.56 -13.08 -51.58
N ILE A 9 22.39 -14.17 -52.34
CA ILE A 9 21.10 -14.51 -52.97
C ILE A 9 20.18 -15.28 -52.00
N SER A 10 20.71 -15.93 -50.94
CA SER A 10 19.86 -16.59 -49.92
C SER A 10 19.28 -15.66 -48.86
N LEU A 11 19.84 -14.46 -48.66
CA LEU A 11 19.33 -13.52 -47.63
C LEU A 11 18.19 -12.61 -48.11
N LEU A 12 17.98 -12.47 -49.42
CA LEU A 12 16.90 -11.64 -49.98
C LEU A 12 15.56 -12.37 -50.14
N ALA A 13 15.52 -13.70 -49.95
CA ALA A 13 14.29 -14.50 -50.06
C ALA A 13 13.47 -14.59 -48.76
N ILE A 14 13.97 -14.09 -47.63
CA ILE A 14 13.28 -14.18 -46.32
C ILE A 14 12.50 -12.89 -45.98
N LEU A 15 12.68 -11.80 -46.73
CA LEU A 15 12.07 -10.49 -46.41
C LEU A 15 10.83 -10.11 -47.25
N VAL A 16 10.21 -11.04 -48.00
CA VAL A 16 8.95 -10.75 -48.71
C VAL A 16 7.92 -11.85 -48.44
N LYS A 17 7.29 -11.80 -47.27
CA LYS A 17 5.96 -12.41 -47.07
C LYS A 17 5.18 -11.71 -45.95
N ILE A 18 4.70 -10.52 -46.29
CA ILE A 18 3.57 -9.79 -45.72
C ILE A 18 2.63 -9.66 -46.95
N ASP A 19 1.33 -9.96 -46.99
CA ASP A 19 0.26 -9.87 -45.99
C ASP A 19 -1.02 -10.64 -46.45
N SER A 20 -2.02 -10.71 -45.55
CA SER A 20 -3.49 -10.84 -45.80
C SER A 20 -4.04 -12.18 -46.35
N THR A 21 -5.16 -12.79 -45.90
CA THR A 21 -6.33 -12.36 -45.08
C THR A 21 -7.21 -13.58 -44.72
N THR A 22 -8.15 -13.36 -43.77
CA THR A 22 -9.29 -14.20 -43.31
C THR A 22 -8.95 -15.26 -42.26
N GLY A 23 -9.58 -15.36 -41.09
CA GLY A 23 -10.85 -14.81 -40.61
C GLY A 23 -11.51 -15.90 -39.77
N SER A 24 -11.32 -15.87 -38.45
CA SER A 24 -12.14 -16.61 -37.49
C SER A 24 -12.15 -15.84 -36.19
N ALA A 25 -13.27 -15.18 -35.96
CA ALA A 25 -13.58 -14.41 -34.78
C ALA A 25 -13.59 -15.34 -33.55
N ILE A 26 -12.65 -15.13 -32.64
CA ILE A 26 -12.79 -15.58 -31.26
C ILE A 26 -13.44 -14.42 -30.53
N SER A 27 -14.70 -14.61 -30.17
CA SER A 27 -15.48 -13.72 -29.32
C SER A 27 -14.74 -13.55 -27.99
N PHE A 28 -14.30 -12.32 -27.73
CA PHE A 28 -13.72 -11.91 -26.46
C PHE A 28 -14.89 -11.61 -25.52
N ASP A 29 -15.34 -12.62 -24.77
CA ASP A 29 -16.28 -12.43 -23.67
C ASP A 29 -15.49 -11.93 -22.44
N GLY A 30 -15.78 -10.71 -22.02
CA GLY A 30 -15.06 -9.94 -21.02
C GLY A 30 -15.37 -10.33 -19.58
N THR A 31 -15.16 -11.59 -19.19
CA THR A 31 -15.44 -12.04 -17.81
C THR A 31 -14.44 -13.03 -17.23
N HIS A 32 -13.14 -12.93 -17.55
CA HIS A 32 -12.11 -13.77 -16.92
C HIS A 32 -11.12 -12.93 -16.12
N ARG A 33 -11.42 -12.77 -14.82
CA ARG A 33 -10.43 -12.36 -13.81
C ARG A 33 -9.42 -13.51 -13.62
N PRO A 34 -8.13 -13.23 -13.39
CA PRO A 34 -7.12 -14.28 -13.21
C PRO A 34 -7.40 -15.16 -11.99
N ARG A 35 -7.05 -16.44 -12.10
CA ARG A 35 -7.43 -17.56 -11.22
C ARG A 35 -7.03 -17.42 -9.73
N TRP A 36 -6.17 -16.46 -9.38
CA TRP A 36 -5.86 -16.15 -7.97
C TRP A 36 -6.92 -15.27 -7.30
N LEU A 37 -7.91 -14.79 -8.05
CA LEU A 37 -9.05 -14.02 -7.53
C LEU A 37 -10.25 -14.88 -7.08
N THR A 38 -10.21 -16.21 -7.25
CA THR A 38 -11.36 -17.10 -6.98
C THR A 38 -11.19 -18.04 -5.79
N ASP A 39 -10.27 -17.76 -4.86
CA ASP A 39 -10.13 -18.58 -3.64
C ASP A 39 -10.47 -17.77 -2.36
N PRO A 40 -11.77 -17.62 -2.04
CA PRO A 40 -12.18 -16.93 -0.83
C PRO A 40 -12.13 -17.92 0.35
N HIS A 41 -11.35 -17.54 1.37
CA HIS A 41 -11.41 -18.02 2.77
C HIS A 41 -10.35 -18.96 3.35
N ARG A 42 -9.42 -19.59 2.63
CA ARG A 42 -8.51 -20.56 3.32
C ARG A 42 -7.07 -20.15 3.59
N ASN A 43 -6.57 -19.01 3.11
CA ASN A 43 -5.13 -18.68 3.30
C ASN A 43 -4.79 -17.27 3.82
N ARG A 44 -5.74 -16.32 3.91
CA ARG A 44 -5.40 -14.94 4.34
C ARG A 44 -5.11 -14.82 5.84
N ILE A 45 -5.89 -15.50 6.67
CA ILE A 45 -5.68 -15.51 8.12
C ILE A 45 -4.43 -16.34 8.48
N GLU A 46 -4.15 -17.44 7.77
CA GLU A 46 -2.97 -18.27 8.02
C GLU A 46 -1.67 -17.62 7.53
N LEU A 47 -1.66 -16.90 6.41
CA LEU A 47 -0.49 -16.13 5.98
C LEU A 47 -0.20 -14.96 6.94
N PHE A 48 -1.24 -14.29 7.42
CA PHE A 48 -1.11 -13.22 8.41
C PHE A 48 -0.69 -13.75 9.80
N LYS A 49 -1.24 -14.89 10.24
CA LYS A 49 -0.82 -15.59 11.47
C LYS A 49 0.59 -16.17 11.37
N LYS A 50 0.99 -16.68 10.20
CA LYS A 50 2.35 -17.19 9.95
C LYS A 50 3.37 -16.05 9.95
N TRP A 51 2.99 -14.87 9.46
CA TRP A 51 3.80 -13.65 9.61
C TRP A 51 3.92 -13.23 11.09
N LEU A 52 2.83 -13.23 11.86
CA LEU A 52 2.85 -12.93 13.31
C LEU A 52 3.61 -13.99 14.15
N GLY A 53 3.60 -15.25 13.75
CA GLY A 53 4.19 -16.38 14.50
C GLY A 53 5.67 -16.66 14.21
N SER A 54 6.30 -15.93 13.29
CA SER A 54 7.66 -16.22 12.82
C SER A 54 8.70 -15.18 13.26
N LYS A 55 8.96 -15.06 14.58
CA LYS A 55 10.27 -14.71 15.16
C LYS A 55 10.29 -14.94 16.68
N PRO A 56 11.45 -15.25 17.28
CA PRO A 56 11.53 -16.14 18.45
C PRO A 56 11.07 -15.50 19.76
N ILE A 57 10.44 -16.34 20.58
CA ILE A 57 10.16 -16.14 22.00
C ILE A 57 11.50 -16.06 22.73
N GLY A 58 11.95 -14.84 23.01
CA GLY A 58 12.92 -14.53 24.06
C GLY A 58 12.18 -14.28 25.37
N SER A 59 12.61 -14.97 26.41
CA SER A 59 11.98 -15.10 27.72
C SER A 59 11.57 -13.81 28.42
N ALA A 60 10.49 -13.92 29.19
CA ALA A 60 10.04 -12.94 30.17
C ALA A 60 11.16 -12.42 31.08
N SER A 61 11.26 -11.09 31.15
CA SER A 61 11.67 -10.36 32.35
C SER A 61 10.75 -9.16 32.50
N ASN A 62 10.01 -9.14 33.62
CA ASN A 62 9.27 -7.99 34.12
C ASN A 62 10.22 -6.79 34.20
N GLU A 63 10.06 -5.82 33.32
CA GLU A 63 10.46 -4.42 33.55
C GLU A 63 9.72 -3.54 32.55
N GLY A 64 9.11 -2.46 33.04
CA GLY A 64 8.25 -1.58 32.27
C GLY A 64 9.01 -0.96 31.10
N SER A 65 8.81 -1.51 29.91
CA SER A 65 9.34 -0.94 28.67
C SER A 65 8.39 0.14 28.19
N SER A 66 8.71 1.39 28.52
CA SER A 66 8.19 2.56 27.83
C SER A 66 8.56 2.44 26.35
N SER A 67 7.55 2.52 25.49
CA SER A 67 7.75 2.53 24.05
C SER A 67 8.59 3.76 23.67
N PRO A 68 9.51 3.69 22.69
CA PRO A 68 10.28 4.86 22.24
C PRO A 68 9.42 6.07 21.83
N TYR A 69 8.13 5.83 21.54
CA TYR A 69 7.14 6.88 21.27
C TYR A 69 6.73 7.69 22.51
N ASP A 70 6.94 7.19 23.73
CA ASP A 70 6.61 7.87 25.00
C ASP A 70 7.54 9.07 25.28
N LEU A 71 8.66 9.19 24.57
CA LEU A 71 9.69 10.21 24.82
C LEU A 71 9.53 11.48 23.97
N LEU A 72 8.64 11.47 22.96
CA LEU A 72 8.47 12.57 22.00
C LEU A 72 7.21 13.42 22.22
N HIS A 73 6.29 13.01 23.11
CA HIS A 73 5.04 13.74 23.37
C HIS A 73 4.78 13.89 24.88
N PRO A 74 5.10 15.06 25.49
CA PRO A 74 4.78 15.29 26.88
C PRO A 74 3.28 15.57 27.04
N ILE A 75 2.65 14.82 27.96
CA ILE A 75 1.25 14.91 28.43
C ILE A 75 0.23 14.25 27.47
N HIS A 76 0.19 12.93 27.46
CA HIS A 76 -0.91 12.12 28.02
C HIS A 76 -0.52 10.64 27.88
N LYS A 77 -0.31 9.98 29.02
CA LYS A 77 0.06 8.57 29.07
C LYS A 77 -1.18 7.71 28.80
N PHE A 78 -1.69 7.73 27.56
CA PHE A 78 -2.87 6.95 27.18
C PHE A 78 -2.50 5.47 27.07
N LYS A 79 -2.94 4.71 28.07
CA LYS A 79 -2.95 3.25 28.03
C LYS A 79 -4.07 2.88 27.06
N GLY A 80 -3.73 2.34 25.89
CA GLY A 80 -4.72 1.95 24.88
C GLY A 80 -5.84 1.05 25.43
N CYS A 81 -6.92 0.90 24.67
CA CYS A 81 -8.09 0.14 25.09
C CYS A 81 -7.73 -1.33 25.41
N ILE A 82 -8.20 -1.80 26.57
CA ILE A 82 -7.89 -3.15 27.09
C ILE A 82 -8.96 -4.15 26.63
N ASP A 83 -10.20 -3.70 26.43
CA ASP A 83 -11.30 -4.54 25.98
C ASP A 83 -11.20 -4.76 24.46
N PRO A 84 -11.06 -6.01 23.98
CA PRO A 84 -11.02 -6.30 22.55
C PRO A 84 -12.31 -5.93 21.80
N SER A 85 -13.44 -5.82 22.49
CA SER A 85 -14.72 -5.41 21.91
C SER A 85 -14.83 -3.91 21.69
N GLU A 86 -14.02 -3.11 22.40
CA GLU A 86 -13.95 -1.65 22.29
C GLU A 86 -12.51 -1.19 22.02
N PRO A 87 -11.92 -1.53 20.86
CA PRO A 87 -10.50 -1.32 20.64
C PRO A 87 -10.12 0.13 20.27
N PHE A 88 -11.09 1.01 19.98
CA PHE A 88 -10.81 2.38 19.56
C PHE A 88 -10.89 3.35 20.72
N GLN A 89 -9.76 4.01 21.01
CA GLN A 89 -9.71 5.05 22.01
C GLN A 89 -10.05 6.41 21.40
N CYS A 90 -11.06 7.07 21.94
CA CYS A 90 -11.41 8.43 21.54
C CYS A 90 -10.24 9.39 21.81
N PRO A 91 -9.83 10.22 20.82
CA PRO A 91 -8.82 11.25 21.01
C PRO A 91 -9.05 12.10 22.25
N GLN A 92 -7.99 12.38 23.00
CA GLN A 92 -8.01 13.22 24.21
C GLN A 92 -8.96 12.72 25.32
N SER A 93 -9.33 11.45 25.28
CA SER A 93 -10.23 10.81 26.25
C SER A 93 -9.76 9.41 26.63
N GLU A 94 -10.18 8.93 27.78
CA GLU A 94 -10.03 7.52 28.18
C GLU A 94 -11.20 6.65 27.68
N ARG A 95 -12.17 7.25 26.97
CA ARG A 95 -13.31 6.51 26.41
C ARG A 95 -12.84 5.60 25.28
N CYS A 96 -13.22 4.33 25.39
CA CYS A 96 -13.06 3.33 24.37
C CYS A 96 -14.42 3.02 23.75
N ILE A 97 -14.46 2.77 22.45
CA ILE A 97 -15.67 2.38 21.71
C ILE A 97 -15.36 1.24 20.76
N ALA A 98 -16.42 0.49 20.40
CA ALA A 98 -16.36 -0.50 19.35
C ALA A 98 -16.20 0.19 17.98
N LEU A 99 -15.46 -0.44 17.06
CA LEU A 99 -15.25 0.11 15.70
C LEU A 99 -16.56 0.34 14.92
N GLN A 100 -17.63 -0.37 15.28
CA GLN A 100 -18.95 -0.20 14.67
C GLN A 100 -19.61 1.15 15.00
N PHE A 101 -19.15 1.86 16.03
CA PHE A 101 -19.63 3.19 16.43
C PHE A 101 -18.81 4.32 15.80
N ILE A 102 -17.86 3.99 14.92
CA ILE A 102 -17.13 5.00 14.15
C ILE A 102 -17.90 5.22 12.85
N CYS A 103 -18.38 6.45 12.65
CA CYS A 103 -19.08 6.86 11.43
C CYS A 103 -20.40 6.12 11.24
N ASP A 104 -21.12 5.92 12.34
CA ASP A 104 -22.45 5.33 12.35
C ASP A 104 -23.56 6.40 12.31
N GLY A 105 -23.17 7.69 12.34
CA GLY A 105 -24.07 8.84 12.26
C GLY A 105 -24.71 9.19 13.61
N ASN A 106 -24.31 8.54 14.70
CA ASN A 106 -24.81 8.81 16.04
C ASN A 106 -23.83 9.73 16.79
N PRO A 107 -24.22 10.98 17.13
CA PRO A 107 -23.33 11.87 17.86
C PRO A 107 -23.16 11.43 19.32
N GLY A 108 -21.94 11.59 19.84
CA GLY A 108 -21.63 11.42 21.27
C GLY A 108 -20.98 10.08 21.63
N ASP A 109 -20.62 9.26 20.65
CA ASP A 109 -19.83 8.06 20.88
C ASP A 109 -18.39 8.40 21.28
N CYS A 110 -17.79 9.45 20.70
CA CYS A 110 -16.63 10.13 21.28
C CYS A 110 -16.93 11.57 21.74
N PRO A 111 -16.20 12.08 22.76
CA PRO A 111 -16.26 13.49 23.12
C PRO A 111 -15.91 14.37 21.91
N GLY A 112 -16.77 15.35 21.63
CA GLY A 112 -16.59 16.24 20.47
C GLY A 112 -16.95 15.63 19.11
N ASN A 113 -17.63 14.47 19.09
CA ASN A 113 -18.06 13.77 17.87
C ASN A 113 -16.89 13.45 16.93
N VAL A 114 -15.71 13.18 17.48
CA VAL A 114 -14.49 12.90 16.71
C VAL A 114 -14.55 11.56 15.98
N ASP A 115 -15.39 10.66 16.45
CA ASP A 115 -15.85 9.43 15.79
C ASP A 115 -16.50 9.70 14.44
N GLU A 116 -17.17 10.84 14.27
CA GLU A 116 -17.86 11.24 13.04
C GLU A 116 -17.03 12.18 12.15
N ASN A 117 -15.80 12.48 12.56
CA ASN A 117 -14.91 13.30 11.73
C ASN A 117 -14.49 12.55 10.47
N GLU A 118 -14.39 13.28 9.36
CA GLU A 118 -14.06 12.71 8.06
C GLU A 118 -12.75 11.90 8.07
N GLU A 119 -11.69 12.42 8.71
CA GLU A 119 -10.41 11.71 8.83
C GLU A 119 -10.54 10.40 9.62
N THR A 120 -11.34 10.37 10.67
CA THR A 120 -11.61 9.16 11.47
C THR A 120 -12.38 8.13 10.64
N CYS A 121 -13.37 8.57 9.87
CA CYS A 121 -14.12 7.70 8.96
C CYS A 121 -13.27 7.09 7.86
N ILE A 122 -12.31 7.85 7.35
CA ILE A 122 -11.36 7.34 6.37
C ILE A 122 -10.43 6.32 7.02
N ALA A 123 -9.86 6.65 8.19
CA ALA A 123 -8.97 5.76 8.93
C ALA A 123 -9.63 4.43 9.28
N ALA A 124 -10.92 4.44 9.66
CA ALA A 124 -11.68 3.23 9.98
C ALA A 124 -11.79 2.23 8.82
N LYS A 125 -11.70 2.71 7.57
CA LYS A 125 -11.76 1.89 6.36
C LYS A 125 -10.39 1.41 5.87
N ARG A 126 -9.30 1.88 6.49
CA ARG A 126 -7.92 1.64 6.05
C ARG A 126 -7.15 0.81 7.07
N PRO A 127 -5.99 0.24 6.69
CA PRO A 127 -5.11 -0.39 7.67
C PRO A 127 -4.68 0.62 8.74
N ALA A 128 -4.55 0.16 9.98
CA ALA A 128 -4.05 1.00 11.08
C ALA A 128 -2.71 1.64 10.72
N LYS A 129 -2.51 2.90 11.14
CA LYS A 129 -1.29 3.68 10.85
C LYS A 129 -0.02 2.90 11.22
N GLU A 130 0.00 2.25 12.37
CA GLU A 130 1.15 1.49 12.86
C GLU A 130 1.46 0.28 11.97
N ASN A 131 0.44 -0.33 11.36
CA ASN A 131 0.65 -1.43 10.42
C ASN A 131 1.21 -0.93 9.09
N ILE A 132 0.74 0.24 8.62
CA ILE A 132 1.30 0.89 7.42
C ILE A 132 2.75 1.29 7.68
N GLU A 133 3.04 1.92 8.81
CA GLU A 133 4.40 2.35 9.19
C GLU A 133 5.36 1.16 9.25
N LYS A 134 4.98 0.06 9.92
CA LYS A 134 5.77 -1.16 9.97
C LYS A 134 6.02 -1.77 8.60
N PHE A 135 4.99 -1.75 7.74
CA PHE A 135 5.14 -2.19 6.36
C PHE A 135 6.18 -1.34 5.62
N LEU A 136 6.07 -0.01 5.68
CA LEU A 136 7.04 0.89 5.03
C LEU A 136 8.47 0.70 5.57
N GLN A 137 8.63 0.57 6.89
CA GLN A 137 9.93 0.29 7.50
C GLN A 137 10.52 -1.05 7.05
N ALA A 138 9.70 -2.09 6.92
CA ALA A 138 10.13 -3.40 6.43
C ALA A 138 10.59 -3.33 4.97
N GLU A 139 9.81 -2.67 4.11
CA GLU A 139 10.17 -2.46 2.70
C GLU A 139 11.46 -1.66 2.55
N TYR A 140 11.64 -0.62 3.38
CA TYR A 140 12.90 0.12 3.44
C TYR A 140 14.08 -0.78 3.85
N GLY A 141 13.88 -1.66 4.82
CA GLY A 141 14.91 -2.63 5.23
C GLY A 141 15.30 -3.63 4.13
N LEU A 142 14.39 -3.94 3.20
CA LEU A 142 14.61 -4.92 2.13
C LEU A 142 15.13 -4.30 0.83
N HIS A 143 14.62 -3.14 0.47
CA HIS A 143 14.84 -2.51 -0.83
C HIS A 143 15.48 -1.13 -0.74
N ASP A 144 15.81 -0.67 0.47
CA ASP A 144 16.32 0.68 0.73
C ASP A 144 15.37 1.73 0.12
N LEU A 145 15.90 2.82 -0.45
CA LEU A 145 15.11 3.85 -1.12
C LEU A 145 14.56 3.45 -2.48
N LYS A 146 14.82 2.24 -3.01
CA LYS A 146 14.42 1.88 -4.38
C LYS A 146 12.91 1.87 -4.55
N LEU A 147 12.19 1.26 -3.60
CA LEU A 147 10.74 1.24 -3.62
C LEU A 147 10.16 2.65 -3.52
N PHE A 148 10.66 3.45 -2.58
CA PHE A 148 10.16 4.81 -2.35
C PHE A 148 10.44 5.75 -3.51
N THR A 149 11.62 5.65 -4.12
CA THR A 149 11.96 6.39 -5.33
C THR A 149 11.06 6.00 -6.49
N PHE A 150 10.77 4.71 -6.62
CA PHE A 150 9.88 4.22 -7.65
C PHE A 150 8.45 4.72 -7.44
N LEU A 151 7.91 4.64 -6.22
CA LEU A 151 6.52 5.04 -5.91
C LEU A 151 6.33 6.56 -5.94
N PHE A 152 7.23 7.29 -5.30
CA PHE A 152 7.02 8.69 -4.91
C PHE A 152 7.94 9.68 -5.63
N GLY A 153 8.91 9.20 -6.41
CA GLY A 153 9.89 10.04 -7.08
C GLY A 153 11.09 10.42 -6.22
N ASN A 154 12.09 11.04 -6.85
CA ASN A 154 13.40 11.32 -6.23
C ASN A 154 13.34 12.37 -5.11
N LYS A 155 12.38 13.30 -5.15
CA LYS A 155 12.29 14.39 -4.17
C LYS A 155 11.90 13.84 -2.80
N ILE A 156 10.90 12.97 -2.76
CA ILE A 156 10.46 12.30 -1.54
C ILE A 156 11.55 11.39 -0.99
N SER A 157 12.28 10.66 -1.84
CA SER A 157 13.41 9.84 -1.39
C SER A 157 14.51 10.64 -0.71
N LYS A 158 14.84 11.83 -1.21
CA LYS A 158 15.78 12.73 -0.53
C LYS A 158 15.25 13.20 0.83
N SER A 159 13.96 13.53 0.90
CA SER A 159 13.32 13.90 2.18
C SER A 159 13.33 12.75 3.19
N ILE A 160 13.23 11.50 2.73
CA ILE A 160 13.40 10.29 3.56
C ILE A 160 14.83 10.22 4.10
N GLU A 161 15.86 10.37 3.26
CA GLU A 161 17.25 10.35 3.72
C GLU A 161 17.53 11.42 4.80
N GLU A 162 17.02 12.63 4.58
CA GLU A 162 17.27 13.79 5.45
C GLU A 162 16.49 13.72 6.79
N ASN A 163 15.32 13.07 6.82
CA ASN A 163 14.41 13.06 7.99
C ASN A 163 13.96 11.62 8.39
N SER A 164 14.84 10.63 8.17
CA SER A 164 14.54 9.19 8.09
C SER A 164 13.60 8.59 9.15
N PRO A 165 13.67 8.92 10.46
CA PRO A 165 12.74 8.32 11.43
C PRO A 165 11.31 8.87 11.32
N PHE A 166 11.14 10.17 11.02
CA PHE A 166 9.85 10.85 11.06
C PHE A 166 9.05 10.69 9.76
N TRP A 167 9.72 10.34 8.66
CA TRP A 167 9.05 10.25 7.37
C TRP A 167 8.11 9.05 7.25
N PHE A 168 8.44 7.92 7.88
CA PHE A 168 7.54 6.75 7.88
C PHE A 168 6.21 7.05 8.59
N ASP A 169 6.26 7.79 9.70
CA ASP A 169 5.08 8.27 10.42
C ASP A 169 4.22 9.19 9.53
N THR A 170 4.87 10.12 8.83
CA THR A 170 4.22 11.05 7.91
C THR A 170 3.51 10.31 6.77
N LEU A 171 4.18 9.37 6.10
CA LEU A 171 3.59 8.57 5.03
C LEU A 171 2.45 7.68 5.55
N ALA A 172 2.67 6.99 6.67
CA ALA A 172 1.67 6.11 7.26
C ALA A 172 0.41 6.89 7.67
N SER A 173 0.59 8.07 8.27
CA SER A 173 -0.48 9.00 8.60
C SER A 173 -1.22 9.43 7.33
N ALA A 174 -0.51 9.89 6.29
CA ALA A 174 -1.11 10.31 5.04
C ALA A 174 -1.92 9.18 4.38
N PHE A 175 -1.38 7.95 4.32
CA PHE A 175 -2.13 6.79 3.83
C PHE A 175 -3.35 6.47 4.68
N SER A 176 -3.27 6.64 6.01
CA SER A 176 -4.38 6.34 6.91
C SER A 176 -5.54 7.35 6.78
N VAL A 177 -5.25 8.65 6.65
CA VAL A 177 -6.30 9.69 6.78
C VAL A 177 -6.56 10.55 5.54
N ALA A 178 -5.71 10.51 4.50
CA ALA A 178 -5.93 11.37 3.33
C ALA A 178 -7.16 10.94 2.53
N LYS A 179 -8.16 11.81 2.38
CA LYS A 179 -9.41 11.48 1.66
C LYS A 179 -9.17 10.97 0.25
N THR A 180 -8.45 11.75 -0.55
CA THR A 180 -8.11 11.42 -1.93
C THR A 180 -6.60 11.36 -2.13
N ILE A 181 -6.18 10.80 -3.27
CA ILE A 181 -4.80 10.81 -3.73
C ILE A 181 -4.26 12.24 -3.88
N ARG A 182 -5.12 13.22 -4.17
CA ARG A 182 -4.74 14.64 -4.23
C ARG A 182 -4.43 15.19 -2.83
N ASN A 183 -5.27 14.87 -1.83
CA ASN A 183 -4.99 15.22 -0.44
C ASN A 183 -3.71 14.54 0.08
N PHE A 184 -3.44 13.31 -0.37
CA PHE A 184 -2.18 12.62 -0.06
C PHE A 184 -0.99 13.38 -0.65
N ALA A 185 -1.04 13.73 -1.93
CA ALA A 185 0.01 14.49 -2.61
C ALA A 185 0.28 15.85 -1.96
N GLU A 186 -0.78 16.54 -1.52
CA GLU A 186 -0.65 17.80 -0.77
C GLU A 186 0.06 17.58 0.58
N LYS A 187 -0.36 16.57 1.36
CA LYS A 187 0.22 16.22 2.67
C LYS A 187 1.68 15.76 2.55
N THR A 188 2.06 15.09 1.45
CA THR A 188 3.41 14.58 1.20
C THR A 188 4.26 15.49 0.32
N HIS A 189 3.73 16.65 -0.07
CA HIS A 189 4.40 17.66 -0.91
C HIS A 189 4.88 17.14 -2.29
N MET A 190 4.10 16.25 -2.90
CA MET A 190 4.31 15.75 -4.26
C MET A 190 4.05 16.86 -5.28
N SER A 191 4.89 16.90 -6.31
CA SER A 191 4.63 17.67 -7.52
C SER A 191 3.50 17.04 -8.35
N PRO A 192 2.91 17.78 -9.30
CA PRO A 192 1.89 17.23 -10.21
C PRO A 192 2.38 16.01 -11.00
N ASP A 193 3.65 16.00 -11.43
CA ASP A 193 4.24 14.88 -12.17
C ASP A 193 4.43 13.65 -11.27
N GLU A 194 4.87 13.85 -10.02
CA GLU A 194 4.99 12.77 -9.02
C GLU A 194 3.62 12.18 -8.68
N LEU A 195 2.59 13.02 -8.54
CA LEU A 195 1.21 12.57 -8.33
C LEU A 195 0.71 11.74 -9.52
N ALA A 196 0.89 12.22 -10.75
CA ALA A 196 0.48 11.47 -11.94
C ALA A 196 1.20 10.11 -12.06
N HIS A 197 2.50 10.09 -11.75
CA HIS A 197 3.30 8.87 -11.73
C HIS A 197 2.83 7.89 -10.64
N PHE A 198 2.65 8.37 -9.42
CA PHE A 198 2.15 7.57 -8.30
C PHE A 198 0.76 7.00 -8.59
N GLN A 199 -0.15 7.82 -9.13
CA GLN A 199 -1.48 7.40 -9.55
C GLN A 199 -1.41 6.27 -10.58
N ASN A 200 -0.52 6.38 -11.57
CA ASN A 200 -0.33 5.34 -12.58
C ASN A 200 0.20 4.03 -11.96
N ILE A 201 1.14 4.09 -11.01
CA ILE A 201 1.64 2.89 -10.33
C ILE A 201 0.54 2.20 -9.53
N ILE A 202 -0.22 2.95 -8.73
CA ILE A 202 -1.31 2.41 -7.93
C ILE A 202 -2.35 1.73 -8.84
N GLN A 203 -2.66 2.34 -10.00
CA GLN A 203 -3.52 1.76 -11.03
C GLN A 203 -2.93 0.48 -11.63
N MET A 204 -1.64 0.47 -11.99
CA MET A 204 -0.98 -0.73 -12.53
C MET A 204 -1.01 -1.91 -11.54
N ILE A 205 -0.80 -1.65 -10.25
CA ILE A 205 -0.85 -2.68 -9.20
C ILE A 205 -2.28 -3.21 -9.05
N HIS A 206 -3.27 -2.32 -8.98
CA HIS A 206 -4.68 -2.70 -8.86
C HIS A 206 -5.16 -3.52 -10.07
N ASP A 207 -4.75 -3.14 -11.28
CA ASP A 207 -5.12 -3.84 -12.52
C ASP A 207 -4.33 -5.14 -12.74
N GLY A 208 -3.38 -5.47 -11.86
CA GLY A 208 -2.54 -6.66 -11.96
C GLY A 208 -1.49 -6.60 -13.07
N ARG A 209 -1.14 -5.41 -13.57
CA ARG A 209 -0.14 -5.17 -14.62
C ARG A 209 1.28 -5.19 -14.05
N LEU A 210 1.61 -6.24 -13.30
CA LEU A 210 2.87 -6.35 -12.55
C LEU A 210 4.10 -6.56 -13.45
N GLU A 211 3.89 -7.07 -14.66
CA GLU A 211 4.91 -7.23 -15.69
C GLU A 211 5.57 -5.88 -16.07
N GLU A 212 4.85 -4.78 -15.86
CA GLU A 212 5.25 -3.41 -16.27
C GLU A 212 6.02 -2.67 -15.17
N ILE A 213 6.14 -3.24 -13.97
CA ILE A 213 6.85 -2.65 -12.84
C ILE A 213 8.14 -3.42 -12.52
N PRO A 214 9.16 -2.77 -11.92
CA PRO A 214 10.42 -3.42 -11.58
C PRO A 214 10.26 -4.59 -10.60
N ILE A 215 11.16 -5.59 -10.67
CA ILE A 215 11.11 -6.82 -9.85
C ILE A 215 11.03 -6.53 -8.34
N PHE A 216 11.78 -5.54 -7.84
CA PHE A 216 11.72 -5.18 -6.41
C PHE A 216 10.35 -4.61 -6.01
N ALA A 217 9.64 -3.94 -6.93
CA ALA A 217 8.29 -3.46 -6.68
C ALA A 217 7.28 -4.61 -6.74
N GLN A 218 7.48 -5.60 -7.63
CA GLN A 218 6.67 -6.82 -7.64
C GLN A 218 6.80 -7.60 -6.33
N GLU A 219 8.00 -7.66 -5.75
CA GLU A 219 8.23 -8.29 -4.45
C GLU A 219 7.46 -7.55 -3.34
N ALA A 220 7.52 -6.21 -3.28
CA ALA A 220 6.73 -5.40 -2.36
C ALA A 220 5.20 -5.62 -2.53
N VAL A 221 4.74 -5.76 -3.78
CA VAL A 221 3.34 -6.14 -4.12
C VAL A 221 2.96 -7.45 -3.43
N ASN A 222 3.82 -8.47 -3.50
CA ASN A 222 3.60 -9.76 -2.87
C ASN A 222 3.70 -9.72 -1.33
N GLN A 223 4.45 -8.77 -0.78
CA GLN A 223 4.67 -8.64 0.67
C GLN A 223 3.61 -7.82 1.41
N GLY A 224 2.78 -7.06 0.70
CA GLY A 224 1.65 -6.35 1.32
C GLY A 224 1.16 -5.15 0.54
N LEU A 225 1.94 -4.61 -0.40
CA LEU A 225 1.55 -3.43 -1.16
C LEU A 225 0.25 -3.66 -1.96
N ALA A 226 0.00 -4.87 -2.47
CA ALA A 226 -1.27 -5.20 -3.12
C ALA A 226 -2.47 -5.00 -2.18
N SER A 227 -2.34 -5.47 -0.92
CA SER A 227 -3.42 -5.35 0.07
C SER A 227 -3.63 -3.90 0.52
N LEU A 228 -2.57 -3.10 0.57
CA LEU A 228 -2.67 -1.67 0.83
C LEU A 228 -3.38 -0.97 -0.33
N VAL A 229 -2.96 -1.23 -1.57
CA VAL A 229 -3.58 -0.68 -2.79
C VAL A 229 -5.06 -1.01 -2.85
N GLU A 230 -5.45 -2.26 -2.62
CA GLU A 230 -6.87 -2.67 -2.58
C GLU A 230 -7.66 -1.83 -1.57
N LYS A 231 -7.13 -1.66 -0.35
CA LYS A 231 -7.79 -0.86 0.69
C LYS A 231 -7.88 0.62 0.34
N LEU A 232 -6.91 1.16 -0.40
CA LEU A 232 -6.99 2.53 -0.91
C LEU A 232 -8.17 2.66 -1.87
N TYR A 233 -8.33 1.75 -2.84
CA TYR A 233 -9.48 1.75 -3.75
C TYR A 233 -10.82 1.60 -3.03
N GLU A 234 -10.94 0.62 -2.12
CA GLU A 234 -12.17 0.41 -1.34
C GLU A 234 -12.58 1.65 -0.50
N SER A 235 -11.61 2.47 -0.12
CA SER A 235 -11.84 3.70 0.66
C SER A 235 -12.17 4.94 -0.17
N GLY A 236 -12.20 4.84 -1.51
CA GLY A 236 -12.38 5.99 -2.41
C GLY A 236 -11.13 6.88 -2.53
N PHE A 237 -9.95 6.38 -2.14
CA PHE A 237 -8.71 7.15 -2.22
C PHE A 237 -8.38 7.62 -3.64
N MET A 238 -8.74 6.81 -4.64
CA MET A 238 -8.47 7.09 -6.05
C MET A 238 -9.54 7.98 -6.71
N ASP A 239 -10.55 8.41 -5.95
CA ASP A 239 -11.60 9.29 -6.44
C ASP A 239 -11.07 10.73 -6.63
N GLN A 240 -11.62 11.45 -7.61
CA GLN A 240 -11.20 12.82 -7.97
C GLN A 240 -11.89 13.90 -7.13
#